data_AF-A0A920WAD0-F1
#
_entry.id   AF-A0A920WAD0-F1
#
_cell.length_a   1.000
_cell.length_b   1.000
_cell.length_c   1.000
_cell.angle_alpha   90.00
_cell.angle_beta   90.00
_cell.angle_gamma   90.00
#
_symmetry.space_group_name_H-M   'P 1'
#
loop_
_entity.id
_entity.type
_entity.pdbx_description
1 polymer ?
#
loop_
_entity_poly.entity_id
_entity_poly.type
_entity_poly.pdbx_seq_one_letter_code
_entity_poly.pdbx_strand_id
1 'polypeptide(L)'
;MQSRFPEEPQEKRQALLEAVEGLRNVLEDGQMRQNQQVPLPQSTVNAIYDAGLFSFKTPRILGGAEADAMTQLDVIEAASRIDPAAGWCIMIGAGTLSNIGLLPLMRP
;
A
#
# COMPACT_ATOMS: atom_id res chain seq x y z
N MET A 1 20.58 5.11 -6.53
CA MET A 1 19.73 4.13 -5.81
C MET A 1 18.79 3.53 -6.83
N GLN A 2 18.70 2.21 -6.94
CA GLN A 2 17.68 1.57 -7.77
C GLN A 2 16.30 1.84 -7.15
N SER A 3 15.34 2.25 -7.97
CA SER A 3 13.96 2.47 -7.53
C SER A 3 13.34 1.14 -7.12
N ARG A 4 12.64 1.10 -5.98
CA ARG A 4 11.88 -0.07 -5.51
C ARG A 4 10.78 -0.48 -6.50
N PHE A 5 10.23 0.50 -7.22
CA PHE A 5 9.09 0.32 -8.11
C PHE A 5 9.50 0.50 -9.58
N PRO A 6 8.94 -0.31 -10.50
CA PRO A 6 9.13 -0.13 -11.93
C PRO A 6 8.71 1.26 -12.41
N GLU A 7 9.36 1.74 -13.47
CA GLU A 7 9.04 3.05 -14.04
C GLU A 7 7.80 3.00 -14.94
N GLU A 8 7.71 1.95 -15.76
CA GLU A 8 6.63 1.73 -16.72
C GLU A 8 5.29 1.50 -16.00
N PRO A 9 4.21 2.20 -16.39
CA PRO A 9 2.93 2.13 -15.67
C PRO A 9 2.37 0.71 -15.55
N GLN A 10 2.40 -0.08 -16.62
CA GLN A 10 1.89 -1.44 -16.64
C GLN A 10 2.71 -2.37 -15.73
N GLU A 11 4.04 -2.27 -15.77
CA GLU A 11 4.93 -3.08 -14.92
C GLU A 11 4.77 -2.71 -13.45
N LYS A 12 4.63 -1.41 -13.16
CA LYS A 12 4.38 -0.90 -11.81
C LYS A 12 3.06 -1.43 -11.26
N ARG A 13 1.99 -1.36 -12.05
CA ARG A 13 0.68 -1.92 -11.68
C ARG A 13 0.81 -3.41 -11.39
N GLN A 14 1.47 -4.16 -12.26
CA GLN A 14 1.68 -5.59 -12.09
C GLN A 14 2.45 -5.89 -10.80
N ALA A 15 3.56 -5.20 -10.55
CA ALA A 15 4.36 -5.38 -9.34
C ALA A 15 3.58 -5.07 -8.05
N LEU A 16 2.73 -4.04 -8.06
CA LEU A 16 1.90 -3.70 -6.91
C LEU A 16 0.80 -4.75 -6.65
N LEU A 17 0.18 -5.28 -7.70
CA LEU A 17 -0.81 -6.35 -7.57
C LEU A 17 -0.18 -7.67 -7.13
N GLU A 18 1.01 -7.99 -7.63
CA GLU A 18 1.80 -9.13 -7.16
C GLU A 18 2.18 -8.98 -5.68
N ALA A 19 2.52 -7.76 -5.23
CA ALA A 19 2.77 -7.50 -3.82
C ALA A 19 1.53 -7.74 -2.94
N VAL A 20 0.33 -7.38 -3.42
CA VAL A 20 -0.93 -7.70 -2.72
C VAL A 20 -1.15 -9.21 -2.67
N GLU A 21 -0.99 -9.90 -3.80
CA GLU A 21 -1.18 -11.34 -3.88
C GLU A 21 -0.18 -12.11 -2.99
N GLY A 22 1.07 -11.65 -2.93
CA GLY A 22 2.09 -12.20 -2.03
C GLY A 22 1.74 -12.07 -0.54
N LEU A 23 0.84 -11.15 -0.18
CA LEU A 23 0.34 -10.99 1.18
C LEU A 23 -0.92 -11.81 1.47
N ARG A 24 -1.52 -12.53 0.51
CA ARG A 24 -2.81 -13.22 0.66
C ARG A 24 -2.93 -13.99 1.98
N ASN A 25 -2.00 -14.90 2.24
CA ASN A 25 -2.03 -15.73 3.45
C ASN A 25 -1.93 -14.88 4.72
N VAL A 26 -1.11 -13.81 4.72
CA VAL A 26 -0.95 -12.91 5.88
C VAL A 26 -2.22 -12.10 6.14
N LEU A 27 -2.91 -11.68 5.07
CA LEU A 27 -4.17 -10.96 5.18
C LEU A 27 -5.30 -11.89 5.67
N GLU A 28 -5.40 -13.11 5.13
CA GLU A 28 -6.37 -14.12 5.55
C GLU A 28 -6.15 -14.52 7.02
N ASP A 29 -4.91 -14.82 7.43
CA ASP A 29 -4.55 -15.12 8.83
C ASP A 29 -4.77 -13.92 9.76
N GLY A 30 -4.58 -12.71 9.23
CA GLY A 30 -4.83 -11.45 9.93
C GLY A 30 -6.33 -11.28 10.20
N GLN A 31 -7.15 -11.48 9.18
CA GLN A 31 -8.61 -11.39 9.24
C GLN A 31 -9.20 -12.35 10.27
N MET A 32 -8.72 -13.60 10.33
CA MET A 32 -9.15 -14.57 11.34
C MET A 32 -8.86 -14.12 12.79
N ARG A 33 -7.85 -13.27 12.99
CA ARG A 33 -7.43 -12.77 14.31
C ARG A 33 -8.02 -11.40 14.66
N GLN A 34 -8.76 -10.78 13.75
CA GLN A 34 -9.41 -9.49 14.00
C GLN A 34 -10.46 -9.59 15.10
N ASN A 35 -10.67 -8.49 15.81
CA ASN A 35 -11.78 -8.32 16.72
C ASN A 35 -12.17 -6.83 16.79
N GLN A 36 -13.22 -6.50 17.54
CA GLN A 36 -13.73 -5.12 17.63
C GLN A 36 -12.70 -4.09 18.12
N GLN A 37 -11.73 -4.50 18.93
CA GLN A 37 -10.69 -3.62 19.48
C GLN A 37 -9.43 -3.60 18.60
N VAL A 38 -9.19 -4.66 17.85
CA VAL A 38 -8.03 -4.83 16.96
C VAL A 38 -8.55 -5.19 15.56
N PRO A 39 -9.01 -4.19 14.79
CA PRO A 39 -9.56 -4.42 13.45
C PRO A 39 -8.48 -4.79 12.43
N LEU A 40 -7.18 -4.63 12.75
CA LEU A 40 -6.08 -5.11 11.92
C LEU A 40 -4.88 -5.45 12.83
N PRO A 41 -4.43 -6.71 12.88
CA PRO A 41 -3.27 -7.08 13.69
C PRO A 41 -1.98 -6.37 13.26
N GLN A 42 -1.13 -6.01 14.22
CA GLN A 42 0.13 -5.32 13.94
C GLN A 42 1.05 -6.11 12.99
N SER A 43 1.04 -7.44 13.07
CA SER A 43 1.81 -8.29 12.14
C SER A 43 1.38 -8.09 10.68
N THR A 44 0.08 -7.88 10.45
CA THR A 44 -0.48 -7.64 9.13
C THR A 44 -0.08 -6.25 8.62
N VAL A 45 -0.13 -5.24 9.49
CA VAL A 45 0.35 -3.88 9.18
C VAL A 45 1.83 -3.88 8.77
N ASN A 46 2.68 -4.58 9.53
CA ASN A 46 4.11 -4.66 9.23
C ASN A 46 4.36 -5.33 7.88
N ALA A 47 3.65 -6.41 7.56
CA ALA A 47 3.78 -7.07 6.27
C ALA A 47 3.36 -6.17 5.09
N ILE A 48 2.28 -5.38 5.25
CA ILE A 48 1.86 -4.38 4.26
C ILE A 48 2.93 -3.29 4.07
N TYR A 49 3.55 -2.85 5.17
CA TYR A 49 4.64 -1.87 5.14
C TYR A 49 5.87 -2.43 4.42
N ASP A 50 6.29 -3.64 4.76
CA ASP A 50 7.45 -4.31 4.17
C ASP A 50 7.23 -4.58 2.67
N ALA A 51 5.98 -4.87 2.26
CA ALA A 51 5.55 -4.97 0.87
C ALA A 51 5.49 -3.63 0.13
N GLY A 52 5.59 -2.50 0.85
CA GLY A 52 5.71 -1.16 0.29
C GLY A 52 4.38 -0.56 -0.17
N LEU A 53 3.25 -1.20 0.13
CA LEU A 53 1.93 -0.80 -0.35
C LEU A 53 1.48 0.56 0.24
N PHE A 54 2.01 0.95 1.41
CA PHE A 54 1.77 2.29 1.96
C PHE A 54 2.49 3.42 1.19
N SER A 55 3.39 3.11 0.25
CA SER A 55 4.17 4.11 -0.50
C SER A 55 3.76 4.26 -1.96
N PHE A 56 2.70 3.55 -2.39
CA PHE A 56 2.28 3.55 -3.81
C PHE A 56 1.79 4.91 -4.34
N LYS A 57 1.30 5.80 -3.45
CA LYS A 57 0.90 7.19 -3.75
C LYS A 57 2.06 8.19 -3.65
N THR A 58 3.17 7.80 -3.03
CA THR A 58 4.27 8.70 -2.70
C THR A 58 5.08 9.03 -3.96
N PRO A 59 5.56 10.28 -4.15
CA PRO A 59 6.40 10.66 -5.29
C PRO A 59 7.66 9.81 -5.42
N ARG A 60 8.12 9.59 -6.66
CA ARG A 60 9.30 8.77 -6.94
C ARG A 60 10.58 9.37 -6.36
N ILE A 61 10.70 10.69 -6.38
CA ILE A 61 11.84 11.41 -5.78
C ILE A 61 11.97 11.17 -4.27
N LEU A 62 10.89 10.72 -3.62
CA LEU A 62 10.85 10.33 -2.21
C LEU A 62 10.85 8.80 -2.02
N GLY A 63 11.11 8.03 -3.07
CA GLY A 63 11.18 6.57 -3.04
C GLY A 63 9.84 5.84 -3.17
N GLY A 64 8.75 6.54 -3.47
CA GLY A 64 7.43 5.95 -3.69
C GLY A 64 7.19 5.48 -5.12
N ALA A 65 6.05 4.82 -5.34
CA ALA A 65 5.71 4.30 -6.67
C ALA A 65 5.14 5.39 -7.60
N GLU A 66 4.58 6.47 -7.04
CA GLU A 66 3.88 7.51 -7.81
C GLU A 66 2.90 6.88 -8.82
N ALA A 67 2.09 5.94 -8.33
CA ALA A 67 1.09 5.24 -9.13
C ALA A 67 -0.06 6.19 -9.52
N ASP A 68 -0.63 5.99 -10.71
CA ASP A 68 -1.82 6.72 -11.15
C ASP A 68 -3.08 6.28 -10.38
N ALA A 69 -4.18 7.03 -10.52
CA ALA A 69 -5.41 6.80 -9.78
C ALA A 69 -6.03 5.42 -10.04
N MET A 70 -5.96 4.89 -11.27
CA MET A 70 -6.54 3.59 -11.60
C MET A 70 -5.72 2.47 -10.97
N THR A 71 -4.39 2.55 -11.06
CA THR A 71 -3.50 1.60 -10.38
C THR A 71 -3.71 1.62 -8.86
N GLN A 72 -3.92 2.80 -8.26
CA GLN A 72 -4.21 2.91 -6.83
C GLN A 72 -5.52 2.20 -6.46
N LEU A 73 -6.59 2.40 -7.25
CA LEU A 73 -7.88 1.76 -7.02
C LEU A 73 -7.78 0.24 -7.15
N ASP A 74 -7.09 -0.26 -8.16
CA ASP A 74 -6.91 -1.70 -8.39
C ASP A 74 -6.21 -2.39 -7.20
N VAL A 75 -5.18 -1.75 -6.64
CA VAL A 75 -4.46 -2.26 -5.46
C VAL A 75 -5.35 -2.27 -4.22
N ILE A 76 -6.11 -1.20 -3.99
CA ILE A 76 -7.06 -1.12 -2.87
C ILE A 76 -8.14 -2.18 -3.02
N GLU A 77 -8.70 -2.34 -4.21
CA GLU A 77 -9.72 -3.34 -4.53
C GLU A 77 -9.17 -4.76 -4.30
N ALA A 78 -7.99 -5.06 -4.84
CA ALA A 78 -7.36 -6.37 -4.70
C ALA A 78 -7.14 -6.74 -3.21
N ALA A 79 -6.64 -5.80 -2.40
CA ALA A 79 -6.47 -6.03 -0.98
C ALA A 79 -7.82 -6.18 -0.25
N SER A 80 -8.80 -5.35 -0.60
CA SER A 80 -10.15 -5.37 0.01
C SER A 80 -10.91 -6.66 -0.28
N ARG A 81 -10.64 -7.31 -1.42
CA ARG A 81 -11.20 -8.62 -1.76
C ARG A 81 -10.70 -9.74 -0.84
N ILE A 82 -9.55 -9.55 -0.19
CA ILE A 82 -8.97 -10.50 0.76
C ILE A 82 -9.38 -10.09 2.19
N ASP A 83 -9.09 -8.85 2.57
CA ASP A 83 -9.45 -8.28 3.86
C ASP A 83 -9.88 -6.79 3.72
N PRO A 84 -11.17 -6.47 3.93
CA PRO A 84 -11.67 -5.11 3.84
C PRO A 84 -10.97 -4.13 4.79
N ALA A 85 -10.55 -4.57 5.98
CA ALA A 85 -9.85 -3.72 6.94
C ALA A 85 -8.44 -3.36 6.42
N ALA A 86 -7.72 -4.33 5.87
CA ALA A 86 -6.43 -4.10 5.22
C ALA A 86 -6.55 -3.14 4.03
N GLY A 87 -7.55 -3.34 3.16
CA GLY A 87 -7.81 -2.44 2.02
C GLY A 87 -8.07 -1.00 2.45
N TRP A 88 -8.90 -0.80 3.49
CA TRP A 88 -9.12 0.51 4.09
C TRP A 88 -7.83 1.13 4.67
N CYS A 89 -7.05 0.35 5.42
CA CYS A 89 -5.79 0.80 6.00
C CYS A 89 -4.76 1.19 4.93
N ILE A 90 -4.64 0.44 3.83
CA ILE A 90 -3.77 0.78 2.69
C ILE A 90 -4.20 2.12 2.09
N MET A 91 -5.50 2.30 1.82
CA MET A 91 -6.03 3.54 1.25
C MET A 91 -5.68 4.76 2.10
N ILE A 92 -5.96 4.70 3.40
CA ILE A 92 -5.73 5.81 4.33
C ILE A 92 -4.23 6.03 4.58
N GLY A 93 -3.50 4.96 4.94
CA GLY A 93 -2.09 5.04 5.31
C GLY A 93 -1.22 5.61 4.20
N ALA A 94 -1.47 5.20 2.96
CA ALA A 94 -0.73 5.72 1.83
C ALA A 94 -1.05 7.17 1.47
N GLY A 95 -2.28 7.63 1.73
CA GLY A 95 -2.63 9.05 1.61
C GLY A 95 -1.87 9.89 2.64
N THR A 96 -1.87 9.44 3.91
CA THR A 96 -1.18 10.15 5.00
C THR A 96 0.33 10.24 4.79
N LEU A 97 1.00 9.13 4.45
CA LEU A 97 2.46 9.13 4.23
C LEU A 97 2.88 10.00 3.04
N SER A 98 2.11 9.96 1.96
CA SER A 98 2.40 10.78 0.77
C SER A 98 2.30 12.27 1.08
N ASN A 99 1.30 12.68 1.87
CA ASN A 99 1.15 14.07 2.29
C ASN A 99 2.30 14.53 3.21
N ILE A 100 2.75 13.69 4.13
CA ILE A 100 3.90 14.00 5.00
C ILE A 100 5.18 14.16 4.18
N GLY A 101 5.40 13.29 3.20
CA GLY A 101 6.56 13.38 2.29
C GLY A 101 6.58 14.65 1.44
N LEU A 102 5.41 15.21 1.12
CA LEU A 102 5.29 16.43 0.30
C LEU A 102 5.44 17.74 1.10
N LEU A 103 5.27 17.72 2.43
CA LEU A 103 5.41 18.92 3.29
C LEU A 103 6.71 19.71 3.05
N PRO A 104 7.89 19.09 2.88
CA PRO A 104 9.14 19.81 2.60
C PRO A 104 9.16 20.51 1.22
N LEU A 105 8.41 19.99 0.23
CA LEU A 105 8.36 20.52 -1.14
C LEU A 105 7.35 21.65 -1.32
N MET A 106 6.42 21.81 -0.36
CA MET A 106 5.38 22.85 -0.38
C MET A 106 5.78 24.15 0.35
N ARG A 107 7.03 24.27 0.82
CA ARG A 107 7.54 25.51 1.43
C ARG A 107 7.97 26.50 0.32
N PRO A 108 7.52 27.76 0.36
CA PRO A 108 7.89 28.79 -0.63
C PRO A 108 9.36 29.18 -0.56
#